data_AF-A0A2T7F1G7-F1
#
_entry.id   AF-A0A2T7F1G7-F1
#
_cell.length_a   1.000
_cell.length_b   1.000
_cell.length_c   1.000
_cell.angle_alpha   90.00
_cell.angle_beta   90.00
_cell.angle_gamma   90.00
#
_symmetry.space_group_name_H-M   'P 1'
#
loop_
_entity.id
_entity.type
_entity.pdbx_description
1 polymer ?
#
loop_
_entity_poly.entity_id
_entity_poly.type
_entity_poly.pdbx_seq_one_letter_code
_entity_poly.pdbx_strand_id
1 'polypeptide(L)'
;MLPLISPPRLRAAANAGGTATPPRPAVILPGLGNNTGDYARLVAALRDDFGLPAAVVARVTRPDWLRNAAGLLDANYWRGTLRPRPVLDWYLKRVDEAVSEARELCASGGKVSLIGHSAGGWLARVYMEEFDASDISLLLTLGTPHLYIQGAPLLGNSAVASDEVLAVDSPEGGEAVIISTNDKSTPSSVTWRARFVGQGYKQVCGRADVWGDGVVPEMAAHLEGALNISFDGVYHSPVGADDEQRPWYGSPAILKQWVHHLLS
;
A
#
# COMPACT_ATOMS: atom_id res chain seq x y z
N MET A 1 -0.90 -51.94 49.34
CA MET A 1 -1.98 -51.94 48.34
C MET A 1 -2.51 -50.51 48.25
N LEU A 2 -2.10 -49.77 47.22
CA LEU A 2 -2.47 -48.36 46.98
C LEU A 2 -3.91 -48.27 46.42
N PRO A 3 -4.69 -47.22 46.73
CA PRO A 3 -6.03 -47.05 46.19
C PRO A 3 -5.98 -46.52 44.74
N LEU A 4 -6.88 -47.02 43.89
CA LEU A 4 -7.04 -46.55 42.50
C LEU A 4 -7.61 -45.12 42.46
N ILE A 5 -6.87 -44.22 41.83
CA ILE A 5 -7.30 -42.86 41.48
C ILE A 5 -8.21 -42.94 40.25
N SER A 6 -9.43 -42.40 40.35
CA SER A 6 -10.35 -42.28 39.20
C SER A 6 -9.83 -41.23 38.18
N PRO A 7 -10.03 -41.43 36.87
CA PRO A 7 -9.59 -40.47 35.87
C PRO A 7 -10.42 -39.17 35.95
N PRO A 8 -9.84 -38.02 35.58
CA PRO A 8 -10.54 -36.75 35.61
C PRO A 8 -11.66 -36.75 34.57
N ARG A 9 -12.86 -36.34 34.98
CA ARG A 9 -13.99 -36.08 34.07
C ARG A 9 -13.62 -34.90 33.17
N LEU A 10 -13.65 -35.10 31.85
CA LEU A 10 -13.59 -34.00 30.88
C LEU A 10 -14.73 -33.01 31.17
N ARG A 11 -14.38 -31.81 31.64
CA ARG A 11 -15.28 -30.66 31.58
C ARG A 11 -15.44 -30.30 30.12
N ALA A 12 -16.68 -30.29 29.63
CA ALA A 12 -17.02 -29.67 28.36
C ALA A 12 -16.46 -28.25 28.35
N ALA A 13 -15.65 -27.94 27.34
CA ALA A 13 -15.14 -26.60 27.10
C ALA A 13 -16.35 -25.67 26.95
N ALA A 14 -16.50 -24.73 27.89
CA ALA A 14 -17.35 -23.59 27.66
C ALA A 14 -16.83 -22.87 26.43
N ASN A 15 -17.72 -22.55 25.49
CA ASN A 15 -17.43 -21.68 24.34
C ASN A 15 -16.76 -20.40 24.87
N ALA A 16 -15.44 -20.31 24.73
CA ALA A 16 -14.73 -19.06 24.82
C ALA A 16 -15.15 -18.28 23.56
N GLY A 17 -16.11 -17.38 23.71
CA GLY A 17 -16.34 -16.34 22.72
C GLY A 17 -15.01 -15.62 22.53
N GLY A 18 -14.36 -15.85 21.39
CA GLY A 18 -13.12 -15.20 21.06
C GLY A 18 -13.36 -13.70 21.09
N THR A 19 -12.73 -13.01 22.04
CA THR A 19 -12.65 -11.55 22.00
C THR A 19 -11.80 -11.23 20.79
N ALA A 20 -12.45 -10.85 19.68
CA ALA A 20 -11.74 -10.37 18.50
C ALA A 20 -10.77 -9.27 18.94
N THR A 21 -9.49 -9.41 18.59
CA THR A 21 -8.50 -8.38 18.86
C THR A 21 -8.98 -7.09 18.18
N PRO A 22 -9.06 -5.96 18.89
CA PRO A 22 -9.52 -4.73 18.28
C PRO A 22 -8.61 -4.36 17.10
N PRO A 23 -9.16 -3.88 15.98
CA PRO A 23 -8.36 -3.56 14.80
C PRO A 23 -7.35 -2.48 15.14
N ARG A 24 -6.13 -2.63 14.64
CA ARG A 24 -5.05 -1.63 14.77
C ARG A 24 -5.41 -0.33 14.06
N PRO A 25 -4.99 0.85 14.55
CA PRO A 25 -5.18 2.08 13.80
C PRO A 25 -4.34 2.08 12.51
N ALA A 26 -4.74 2.93 11.58
CA ALA A 26 -4.04 3.09 10.32
C ALA A 26 -3.52 4.52 10.13
N VAL A 27 -2.37 4.64 9.48
CA VAL A 27 -1.82 5.91 8.99
C VAL A 27 -1.86 5.91 7.47
N ILE A 28 -2.57 6.88 6.89
CA ILE A 28 -2.69 7.07 5.45
C ILE A 28 -1.60 8.04 5.00
N LEU A 29 -0.81 7.61 4.01
CA LEU A 29 0.32 8.34 3.45
C LEU A 29 -0.04 8.84 2.04
N PRO A 30 -0.28 10.15 1.87
CA PRO A 30 -0.74 10.68 0.60
C PRO A 30 0.24 10.55 -0.55
N GLY A 31 -0.31 10.32 -1.74
CA GLY A 31 0.38 10.36 -3.01
C GLY A 31 0.77 11.77 -3.46
N LEU A 32 1.70 11.83 -4.41
CA LEU A 32 2.20 13.06 -5.01
C LEU A 32 1.04 13.93 -5.53
N GLY A 33 1.04 15.21 -5.16
CA GLY A 33 0.05 16.19 -5.61
C GLY A 33 -1.28 16.15 -4.84
N ASN A 34 -1.48 15.18 -3.95
CA ASN A 34 -2.61 15.18 -3.01
C ASN A 34 -2.29 15.97 -1.73
N ASN A 35 -3.34 16.40 -1.03
CA ASN A 35 -3.21 16.90 0.35
C ASN A 35 -3.93 15.99 1.35
N THR A 36 -3.75 16.26 2.65
CA THR A 36 -4.41 15.52 3.74
C THR A 36 -5.93 15.42 3.56
N GLY A 37 -6.58 16.51 3.13
CA GLY A 37 -8.03 16.60 3.03
C GLY A 37 -8.64 15.73 1.93
N ASP A 38 -7.87 15.40 0.89
CA ASP A 38 -8.34 14.53 -0.20
C ASP A 38 -8.75 13.12 0.30
N TYR A 39 -8.24 12.68 1.46
CA TYR A 39 -8.50 11.36 2.04
C TYR A 39 -9.62 11.36 3.08
N ALA A 40 -10.28 12.50 3.33
CA ALA A 40 -11.28 12.62 4.38
C ALA A 40 -12.44 11.61 4.25
N ARG A 41 -12.89 11.32 3.03
CA ARG A 41 -13.93 10.31 2.78
C ARG A 41 -13.47 8.90 3.13
N LEU A 42 -12.21 8.56 2.83
CA LEU A 42 -11.63 7.26 3.20
C LEU A 42 -11.50 7.13 4.72
N VAL A 43 -11.02 8.19 5.39
CA VAL A 43 -10.95 8.24 6.86
C VAL A 43 -12.31 8.02 7.50
N ALA A 44 -13.33 8.74 7.02
CA ALA A 44 -14.70 8.59 7.52
C ALA A 44 -15.21 7.15 7.32
N ALA A 45 -15.09 6.60 6.11
CA ALA A 45 -15.54 5.24 5.84
C ALA A 45 -14.82 4.19 6.73
N LEU A 46 -13.50 4.27 6.86
CA LEU A 46 -12.74 3.34 7.70
C LEU A 46 -13.19 3.37 9.17
N ARG A 47 -13.50 4.55 9.70
CA ARG A 47 -13.94 4.70 11.09
C ARG A 47 -15.41 4.35 11.28
N ASP A 48 -16.28 4.95 10.48
CA ASP A 48 -17.72 4.94 10.68
C ASP A 48 -18.37 3.64 10.16
N ASP A 49 -17.89 3.12 9.02
CA ASP A 49 -18.48 1.95 8.37
C ASP A 49 -17.76 0.64 8.76
N PHE A 50 -16.47 0.71 9.07
CA PHE A 50 -15.61 -0.46 9.29
C PHE A 50 -15.01 -0.57 10.71
N GLY A 51 -15.29 0.40 11.59
CA GLY A 51 -14.95 0.32 13.01
C GLY A 51 -13.45 0.44 13.32
N LEU A 52 -12.66 1.07 12.45
CA LEU A 52 -11.25 1.35 12.72
C LEU A 52 -11.14 2.37 13.87
N PRO A 53 -10.36 2.12 14.94
CA PRO A 53 -10.34 2.99 16.11
C PRO A 53 -9.77 4.38 15.81
N ALA A 54 -8.77 4.44 14.94
CA ALA A 54 -8.21 5.68 14.41
C ALA A 54 -7.67 5.48 13.00
N ALA A 55 -7.88 6.51 12.17
CA ALA A 55 -7.26 6.67 10.86
C ALA A 55 -6.64 8.06 10.81
N VAL A 56 -5.30 8.13 10.89
CA VAL A 56 -4.53 9.38 10.84
C VAL A 56 -4.01 9.56 9.42
N VAL A 57 -4.02 10.78 8.90
CA VAL A 57 -3.46 11.08 7.57
C VAL A 57 -2.21 11.93 7.75
N ALA A 58 -1.10 11.54 7.12
CA ALA A 58 0.12 12.35 7.14
C ALA A 58 -0.19 13.77 6.64
N ARG A 59 0.20 14.77 7.44
CA ARG A 59 -0.17 16.16 7.19
C ARG A 59 0.63 16.67 6.00
N VAL A 60 0.03 16.81 4.84
CA VAL A 60 0.70 17.31 3.64
C VAL A 60 -0.19 18.28 2.87
N THR A 61 0.42 19.29 2.28
CA THR A 61 -0.26 20.27 1.44
C THR A 61 0.20 20.15 -0.01
N ARG A 62 -0.63 20.60 -0.96
CA ARG A 62 -0.25 20.61 -2.38
C ARG A 62 1.07 21.36 -2.64
N PRO A 63 1.32 22.55 -2.05
CA PRO A 63 2.61 23.24 -2.16
C PRO A 63 3.78 22.47 -1.56
N ASP A 64 3.56 21.56 -0.60
CA ASP A 64 4.66 20.77 -0.04
C ASP A 64 5.37 19.94 -1.11
N TRP A 65 4.62 19.47 -2.10
CA TRP A 65 5.16 18.71 -3.24
C TRP A 65 6.02 19.53 -4.19
N LEU A 66 5.98 20.86 -4.17
CA LEU A 66 6.91 21.69 -4.96
C LEU A 66 8.36 21.46 -4.53
N ARG A 67 8.59 21.05 -3.27
CA ARG A 67 9.90 20.67 -2.75
C ARG A 67 10.40 19.36 -3.38
N ASN A 68 9.47 18.48 -3.76
CA ASN A 68 9.76 17.24 -4.49
C ASN A 68 9.84 17.43 -5.99
N ALA A 69 9.32 18.52 -6.56
CA ALA A 69 9.33 18.74 -8.01
C ALA A 69 10.75 18.76 -8.60
N ALA A 70 11.75 19.21 -7.83
CA ALA A 70 13.15 19.12 -8.25
C ALA A 70 13.70 17.68 -8.25
N GLY A 71 13.23 16.82 -7.35
CA GLY A 71 13.61 15.39 -7.29
C GLY A 71 12.84 14.51 -8.27
N LEU A 72 11.56 14.78 -8.52
CA LEU A 72 10.70 14.03 -9.46
C LEU A 72 11.08 14.20 -10.93
N LEU A 73 11.79 15.28 -11.25
CA LEU A 73 12.40 15.50 -12.56
C LEU A 73 13.70 14.70 -12.74
N ASP A 74 14.23 14.10 -11.67
CA ASP A 74 15.42 13.25 -11.72
C ASP A 74 15.02 11.80 -11.98
N ALA A 75 15.50 11.22 -13.08
CA ALA A 75 15.30 9.80 -13.37
C ALA A 75 15.87 8.87 -12.27
N ASN A 76 16.86 9.32 -11.50
CA ASN A 76 17.39 8.58 -10.34
C ASN A 76 16.38 8.45 -9.19
N TYR A 77 15.47 9.42 -9.05
CA TYR A 77 14.40 9.38 -8.06
C TYR A 77 13.47 8.20 -8.34
N TRP A 78 13.09 8.05 -9.60
CA TRP A 78 12.25 6.94 -10.03
C TRP A 78 13.01 5.61 -10.05
N ARG A 79 14.32 5.61 -10.33
CA ARG A 79 15.18 4.41 -10.31
C ARG A 79 15.52 3.88 -8.91
N GLY A 80 15.12 4.56 -7.84
CA GLY A 80 15.49 4.17 -6.47
C GLY A 80 16.99 4.30 -6.17
N THR A 81 17.75 4.99 -7.03
CA THR A 81 19.20 5.21 -6.87
C THR A 81 19.52 6.58 -6.29
N LEU A 82 18.53 7.48 -6.19
CA LEU A 82 18.68 8.74 -5.49
C LEU A 82 18.83 8.46 -3.99
N ARG A 83 19.76 9.14 -3.32
CA ARG A 83 19.73 9.20 -1.86
C ARG A 83 18.45 9.93 -1.46
N PRO A 84 17.49 9.28 -0.77
CA PRO A 84 16.20 9.89 -0.42
C PRO A 84 16.37 11.18 0.38
N ARG A 85 17.44 11.23 1.18
CA ARG A 85 17.83 12.39 1.97
C ARG A 85 18.79 13.33 1.22
N PRO A 86 18.64 14.65 1.38
CA PRO A 86 17.69 15.34 2.26
C PRO A 86 16.36 15.72 1.60
N VAL A 87 16.15 15.36 0.32
CA VAL A 87 15.01 15.85 -0.49
C VAL A 87 13.66 15.45 0.10
N LEU A 88 13.59 14.25 0.70
CA LEU A 88 12.35 13.66 1.20
C LEU A 88 12.17 13.78 2.72
N ASP A 89 13.14 14.37 3.43
CA ASP A 89 13.12 14.50 4.89
C ASP A 89 11.85 15.19 5.38
N TRP A 90 11.33 16.16 4.63
CA TRP A 90 10.09 16.84 4.97
C TRP A 90 8.90 15.87 4.97
N TYR A 91 8.83 14.92 4.03
CA TYR A 91 7.73 13.96 3.94
C TYR A 91 7.90 12.89 5.02
N LEU A 92 9.11 12.34 5.17
CA LEU A 92 9.44 11.35 6.20
C LEU A 92 9.13 11.89 7.60
N LYS A 93 9.39 13.18 7.86
CA LYS A 93 8.96 13.85 9.09
C LYS A 93 7.45 13.84 9.28
N ARG A 94 6.65 14.07 8.23
CA ARG A 94 5.18 14.02 8.30
C ARG A 94 4.65 12.60 8.51
N VAL A 95 5.36 11.59 7.98
CA VAL A 95 5.08 10.17 8.27
C VAL A 95 5.32 9.91 9.75
N ASP A 96 6.49 10.30 10.27
CA ASP A 96 6.87 10.08 11.66
C ASP A 96 5.91 10.75 12.67
N GLU A 97 5.51 11.99 12.39
CA GLU A 97 4.50 12.72 13.18
C GLU A 97 3.15 11.98 13.18
N ALA A 98 2.71 11.46 12.02
CA ALA A 98 1.43 10.77 11.90
C ALA A 98 1.44 9.37 12.52
N VAL A 99 2.57 8.66 12.43
CA VAL A 99 2.79 7.39 13.14
C VAL A 99 2.79 7.62 14.64
N SER A 100 3.47 8.66 15.12
CA SER A 100 3.45 9.05 16.54
C SER A 100 2.05 9.39 17.03
N GLU A 101 1.28 10.17 16.26
CA GLU A 101 -0.12 10.48 16.57
C GLU A 101 -0.98 9.19 16.62
N ALA A 102 -0.81 8.26 15.68
CA ALA A 102 -1.53 6.98 15.71
C ALA A 102 -1.13 6.09 16.89
N ARG A 103 0.15 6.12 17.31
CA ARG A 103 0.65 5.40 18.48
C ARG A 103 0.02 5.92 19.78
N GLU A 104 -0.15 7.23 19.92
CA GLU A 104 -0.82 7.82 21.09
C GLU A 104 -2.31 7.43 21.19
N LEU A 105 -2.93 7.10 20.06
CA LEU A 105 -4.32 6.62 19.98
C LEU A 105 -4.43 5.10 20.19
N CYS A 106 -3.32 4.36 20.21
CA CYS A 106 -3.26 2.93 20.51
C CYS A 106 -3.26 2.65 22.02
N ALA A 107 -3.77 1.48 22.41
CA ALA A 107 -3.44 0.91 23.72
C ALA A 107 -1.92 0.63 23.81
N SER A 108 -1.34 0.72 25.00
CA SER A 108 0.11 0.52 25.20
C SER A 108 0.59 -0.82 24.62
N GLY A 109 1.57 -0.77 23.71
CA GLY A 109 2.09 -1.94 23.00
C GLY A 109 1.33 -2.32 21.72
N GLY A 110 0.37 -1.51 21.28
CA GLY A 110 -0.38 -1.70 20.05
C GLY A 110 0.48 -1.52 18.78
N LYS A 111 0.13 -2.25 17.73
CA LYS A 111 0.74 -2.12 16.40
C LYS A 111 -0.04 -1.12 15.54
N VAL A 112 0.60 -0.60 14.49
CA VAL A 112 0.02 0.35 13.52
C VAL A 112 0.03 -0.27 12.12
N SER A 113 -0.96 0.09 11.29
CA SER A 113 -0.92 -0.15 9.83
C SER A 113 -0.54 1.11 9.07
N LEU A 114 0.19 0.97 7.97
CA LEU A 114 0.35 2.03 6.99
C LEU A 114 -0.53 1.75 5.76
N ILE A 115 -1.15 2.80 5.23
CA ILE A 115 -1.86 2.80 3.94
C ILE A 115 -1.15 3.80 3.04
N GLY A 116 -0.31 3.33 2.14
CA GLY A 116 0.42 4.17 1.19
C GLY A 116 -0.33 4.31 -0.12
N HIS A 117 -0.67 5.53 -0.55
CA HIS A 117 -1.24 5.78 -1.87
C HIS A 117 -0.17 6.31 -2.83
N SER A 118 -0.08 5.73 -4.03
CA SER A 118 0.84 6.19 -5.08
C SER A 118 2.26 6.33 -4.52
N ALA A 119 2.89 7.50 -4.67
CA ALA A 119 4.20 7.79 -4.11
C ALA A 119 4.32 7.56 -2.58
N GLY A 120 3.22 7.74 -1.83
CA GLY A 120 3.21 7.52 -0.38
C GLY A 120 3.54 6.08 0.02
N GLY A 121 3.29 5.09 -0.82
CA GLY A 121 3.59 3.68 -0.51
C GLY A 121 5.06 3.30 -0.61
N TRP A 122 5.80 3.80 -1.60
CA TRP A 122 7.25 3.55 -1.63
C TRP A 122 7.97 4.42 -0.60
N LEU A 123 7.47 5.63 -0.32
CA LEU A 123 7.96 6.46 0.79
C LEU A 123 7.72 5.79 2.15
N ALA A 124 6.64 5.03 2.30
CA ALA A 124 6.41 4.19 3.47
C ALA A 124 7.53 3.16 3.66
N ARG A 125 7.96 2.52 2.56
CA ARG A 125 9.06 1.53 2.60
C ARG A 125 10.37 2.18 3.00
N VAL A 126 10.68 3.36 2.45
CA VAL A 126 11.86 4.15 2.86
C VAL A 126 11.78 4.52 4.34
N TYR A 127 10.61 4.96 4.83
CA TYR A 127 10.41 5.22 6.26
C TYR A 127 10.67 3.98 7.11
N MET A 128 10.15 2.81 6.71
CA MET A 128 10.34 1.56 7.45
C MET A 128 11.80 1.05 7.45
N GLU A 129 12.57 1.40 6.43
CA GLU A 129 14.00 1.07 6.34
C GLU A 129 14.87 2.02 7.17
N GLU A 130 14.53 3.31 7.20
CA GLU A 130 15.36 4.34 7.83
C GLU A 130 14.99 4.66 9.30
N PHE A 131 13.78 4.28 9.74
CA PHE A 131 13.25 4.58 11.07
C PHE A 131 12.84 3.30 11.81
N ASP A 132 12.69 3.37 13.13
CA ASP A 132 12.15 2.26 13.90
C ASP A 132 10.68 2.02 13.55
N ALA A 133 10.46 0.97 12.76
CA ALA A 133 9.17 0.49 12.29
C ALA A 133 8.77 -0.84 12.95
N SER A 134 9.38 -1.21 14.08
CA SER A 134 9.10 -2.47 14.77
C SER A 134 7.64 -2.63 15.22
N ASP A 135 6.91 -1.53 15.33
CA ASP A 135 5.49 -1.47 15.66
C ASP A 135 4.55 -1.34 14.45
N ILE A 136 5.09 -1.21 13.23
CA ILE A 136 4.33 -1.33 11.99
C ILE A 136 4.15 -2.82 11.68
N SER A 137 2.89 -3.25 11.59
CA SER A 137 2.54 -4.66 11.37
C SER A 137 1.97 -4.96 9.98
N LEU A 138 1.59 -3.91 9.25
CA LEU A 138 1.05 -4.00 7.90
C LEU A 138 1.40 -2.76 7.10
N LEU A 139 1.88 -2.95 5.87
CA LEU A 139 1.90 -1.93 4.83
C LEU A 139 0.92 -2.34 3.72
N LEU A 140 -0.16 -1.59 3.58
CA LEU A 140 -1.12 -1.71 2.49
C LEU A 140 -0.85 -0.60 1.48
N THR A 141 -0.70 -0.94 0.19
CA THR A 141 -0.42 0.06 -0.85
C THR A 141 -1.54 0.14 -1.88
N LEU A 142 -1.87 1.37 -2.31
CA LEU A 142 -2.91 1.68 -3.29
C LEU A 142 -2.26 2.33 -4.51
N GLY A 143 -2.18 1.59 -5.64
CA GLY A 143 -1.61 2.11 -6.88
C GLY A 143 -0.17 2.63 -6.75
N THR A 144 0.64 2.06 -5.86
CA THR A 144 2.02 2.51 -5.62
C THR A 144 2.98 1.96 -6.66
N PRO A 145 3.81 2.77 -7.33
CA PRO A 145 4.85 2.26 -8.23
C PRO A 145 6.03 1.75 -7.39
N HIS A 146 6.08 0.44 -7.10
CA HIS A 146 7.16 -0.20 -6.36
C HIS A 146 8.40 -0.50 -7.21
N LEU A 147 8.19 -0.68 -8.51
CA LEU A 147 9.25 -0.98 -9.47
C LEU A 147 9.41 0.18 -10.46
N TYR A 148 10.67 0.56 -10.69
CA TYR A 148 11.00 1.35 -11.86
C TYR A 148 10.98 0.46 -13.08
N ILE A 149 10.10 0.75 -14.03
CA ILE A 149 10.18 0.11 -15.35
C ILE A 149 10.88 1.12 -16.23
N GLN A 150 12.02 0.75 -16.82
CA GLN A 150 12.74 1.66 -17.69
C GLN A 150 11.89 1.93 -18.95
N GLY A 151 11.33 3.14 -19.05
CA GLY A 151 10.70 3.63 -20.27
C GLY A 151 11.74 3.82 -21.38
N ALA A 152 11.38 3.48 -22.62
CA ALA A 152 12.25 3.61 -23.77
C ALA A 152 12.80 5.05 -23.91
N PRO A 153 14.08 5.26 -24.25
CA PRO A 153 14.69 6.58 -24.33
C PRO A 153 13.94 7.53 -25.27
N LEU A 154 13.67 8.76 -24.81
CA LEU A 154 13.28 9.89 -25.64
C LEU A 154 14.51 10.32 -26.46
N LEU A 155 14.50 9.98 -27.75
CA LEU A 155 15.57 10.14 -28.77
C LEU A 155 16.61 9.01 -28.79
N GLY A 156 16.43 8.07 -29.73
CA GLY A 156 17.46 7.09 -30.08
C GLY A 156 16.94 6.04 -31.04
N ASN A 157 17.63 5.87 -32.17
CA ASN A 157 17.27 5.07 -33.33
C ASN A 157 16.78 3.64 -33.04
N SER A 158 15.93 3.17 -33.95
CA SER A 158 15.50 1.79 -34.17
C SER A 158 16.64 0.78 -34.00
N ALA A 159 16.63 0.04 -32.90
CA ALA A 159 17.27 -1.27 -32.80
C ALA A 159 16.65 -2.06 -31.65
N VAL A 160 16.31 -3.30 -31.96
CA VAL A 160 15.75 -4.33 -31.09
C VAL A 160 16.58 -4.48 -29.81
N ALA A 161 15.98 -4.46 -28.63
CA ALA A 161 16.63 -4.92 -27.40
C ALA A 161 15.61 -5.45 -26.38
N SER A 162 15.71 -6.77 -26.22
CA SER A 162 15.34 -7.72 -25.16
C SER A 162 14.81 -7.20 -23.81
N ASP A 163 13.81 -7.95 -23.30
CA ASP A 163 13.43 -8.00 -21.89
C ASP A 163 14.67 -8.25 -21.01
N GLU A 164 15.15 -7.22 -20.31
CA GLU A 164 15.97 -7.40 -19.12
C GLU A 164 15.25 -6.75 -17.94
N VAL A 165 14.66 -7.61 -17.10
CA VAL A 165 14.19 -7.27 -15.76
C VAL A 165 15.43 -7.30 -14.86
N LEU A 166 15.96 -6.12 -14.52
CA LEU A 166 17.03 -6.03 -13.53
C LEU A 166 16.41 -6.22 -12.14
N ALA A 167 16.48 -7.46 -11.63
CA ALA A 167 16.27 -7.72 -10.22
C ALA A 167 17.37 -7.01 -9.42
N VAL A 168 16.98 -6.17 -8.46
CA VAL A 168 17.90 -5.58 -7.49
C VAL A 168 18.19 -6.64 -6.43
N ASP A 169 19.46 -7.01 -6.30
CA ASP A 169 19.96 -7.93 -5.27
C ASP A 169 19.52 -7.49 -3.87
N SER A 170 18.97 -8.45 -3.12
CA SER A 170 18.59 -8.29 -1.72
C SER A 170 19.82 -8.33 -0.82
N PRO A 171 20.01 -7.40 0.14
CA PRO A 171 20.93 -7.65 1.23
C PRO A 171 20.29 -8.63 2.22
N GLU A 172 21.03 -9.68 2.53
CA GLU A 172 20.72 -10.65 3.59
C GLU A 172 20.57 -9.94 4.95
N GLY A 173 19.47 -10.22 5.67
CA GLY A 173 19.33 -9.87 7.07
C GLY A 173 18.08 -9.06 7.42
N GLY A 174 16.90 -9.65 7.26
CA GLY A 174 15.65 -9.13 7.81
C GLY A 174 14.48 -10.03 7.45
N GLU A 175 14.02 -10.87 8.38
CA GLU A 175 12.82 -11.67 8.19
C GLU A 175 11.58 -10.76 8.12
N ALA A 176 11.13 -10.43 6.91
CA ALA A 176 9.78 -9.94 6.68
C ALA A 176 8.85 -11.14 6.48
N VAL A 177 8.08 -11.49 7.52
CA VAL A 177 7.08 -12.55 7.46
C VAL A 177 5.86 -12.06 6.69
N ILE A 178 5.70 -12.52 5.45
CA ILE A 178 4.46 -12.36 4.67
C ILE A 178 3.73 -13.71 4.68
N ILE A 179 2.57 -13.75 5.32
CA ILE A 179 1.83 -15.00 5.53
C ILE A 179 1.13 -15.42 4.24
N SER A 180 1.57 -16.57 3.73
CA SER A 180 0.93 -17.35 2.67
C SER A 180 -0.12 -18.29 3.27
N THR A 181 -1.27 -18.41 2.62
CA THR A 181 -2.07 -19.66 2.66
C THR A 181 -2.54 -20.00 1.26
N ASN A 182 -2.10 -21.17 0.79
CA ASN A 182 -2.62 -21.83 -0.40
C ASN A 182 -4.03 -22.33 -0.11
N ASP A 183 -4.99 -22.00 -0.97
CA ASP A 183 -5.93 -23.05 -1.38
C ASP A 183 -6.32 -22.92 -2.85
N LYS A 184 -6.18 -24.07 -3.53
CA LYS A 184 -6.51 -24.26 -4.94
C LYS A 184 -8.02 -24.15 -5.11
N SER A 185 -8.50 -23.21 -5.92
CA SER A 185 -9.65 -23.48 -6.78
C SER A 185 -9.71 -22.57 -8.00
N THR A 186 -10.24 -23.17 -9.06
CA THR A 186 -10.31 -22.85 -10.48
C THR A 186 -10.86 -21.46 -10.86
N PRO A 187 -10.51 -20.96 -12.06
CA PRO A 187 -10.84 -19.62 -12.51
C PRO A 187 -12.21 -19.60 -13.19
N SER A 188 -13.12 -18.74 -12.74
CA SER A 188 -14.29 -18.39 -13.55
C SER A 188 -14.94 -17.11 -13.05
N SER A 189 -14.60 -15.99 -13.68
CA SER A 189 -15.59 -15.00 -14.06
C SER A 189 -14.96 -14.10 -15.14
N VAL A 190 -15.77 -13.81 -16.16
CA VAL A 190 -15.40 -13.00 -17.31
C VAL A 190 -14.98 -11.62 -16.81
N THR A 191 -13.68 -11.35 -16.78
CA THR A 191 -13.11 -10.08 -16.34
C THR A 191 -13.32 -9.02 -17.42
N TRP A 192 -14.15 -8.02 -17.13
CA TRP A 192 -14.25 -6.79 -17.92
C TRP A 192 -13.04 -5.90 -17.61
N ARG A 193 -11.86 -6.36 -18.03
CA ARG A 193 -10.60 -5.66 -17.78
C ARG A 193 -10.57 -4.35 -18.57
N ALA A 194 -10.33 -3.22 -17.91
CA ALA A 194 -10.18 -1.91 -18.55
C ALA A 194 -8.71 -1.59 -18.87
N ARG A 195 -8.33 -1.57 -20.16
CA ARG A 195 -6.99 -1.10 -20.58
C ARG A 195 -7.04 0.41 -20.61
N PHE A 196 -6.33 1.07 -19.70
CA PHE A 196 -6.14 2.51 -19.80
C PHE A 196 -5.00 2.79 -20.76
N VAL A 197 -5.34 3.26 -21.96
CA VAL A 197 -4.34 3.68 -22.96
C VAL A 197 -3.99 5.14 -22.72
N GLY A 198 -2.75 5.40 -22.28
CA GLY A 198 -2.29 6.75 -21.98
C GLY A 198 -0.83 6.97 -22.39
N GLN A 199 -0.52 8.14 -22.96
CA GLN A 199 0.86 8.55 -23.25
C GLN A 199 1.74 8.58 -21.98
N GLY A 200 1.14 8.74 -20.79
CA GLY A 200 1.84 8.69 -19.50
C GLY A 200 2.51 7.35 -19.21
N TYR A 201 1.89 6.22 -19.59
CA TYR A 201 2.51 4.90 -19.42
C TYR A 201 3.70 4.66 -20.33
N LYS A 202 3.72 5.24 -21.54
CA LYS A 202 4.88 5.14 -22.42
C LYS A 202 6.13 5.75 -21.79
N GLN A 203 5.97 6.80 -20.99
CA GLN A 203 7.08 7.45 -20.26
C GLN A 203 7.53 6.62 -19.05
N VAL A 204 6.60 5.92 -18.38
CA VAL A 204 6.86 5.17 -17.14
C VAL A 204 7.23 3.71 -17.39
N CYS A 205 6.82 3.08 -18.49
CA CYS A 205 7.09 1.65 -18.75
C CYS A 205 7.34 1.32 -20.24
N GLY A 206 7.50 2.34 -21.09
CA GLY A 206 7.81 2.14 -22.52
C GLY A 206 6.64 1.68 -23.38
N ARG A 207 5.48 1.32 -22.79
CA ARG A 207 4.27 0.84 -23.47
C ARG A 207 3.06 1.67 -23.06
N ALA A 208 2.17 1.94 -24.01
CA ALA A 208 0.95 2.72 -23.76
C ALA A 208 -0.29 1.83 -23.55
N ASP A 209 -0.20 0.54 -23.87
CA ASP A 209 -1.30 -0.43 -23.89
C ASP A 209 -1.23 -1.42 -22.72
N VAL A 210 -0.85 -0.94 -21.54
CA VAL A 210 -0.70 -1.73 -20.32
C VAL A 210 -1.90 -1.57 -19.39
N TRP A 211 -2.12 -2.57 -18.53
CA TRP A 211 -3.10 -2.48 -17.45
C TRP A 211 -2.62 -1.54 -16.36
N GLY A 212 -3.54 -0.85 -15.70
CA GLY A 212 -3.26 0.03 -14.57
C GLY A 212 -4.41 0.98 -14.29
N ASP A 213 -4.19 1.91 -13.37
CA ASP A 213 -5.22 2.83 -12.84
C ASP A 213 -5.27 4.21 -13.51
N GLY A 214 -4.64 4.33 -14.69
CA GLY A 214 -4.44 5.57 -15.44
C GLY A 214 -3.16 6.34 -15.10
N VAL A 215 -2.43 5.99 -14.02
CA VAL A 215 -1.15 6.65 -13.63
C VAL A 215 -0.04 5.64 -13.40
N VAL A 216 -0.33 4.54 -12.70
CA VAL A 216 0.66 3.48 -12.42
C VAL A 216 0.28 2.19 -13.16
N PRO A 217 1.20 1.61 -13.95
CA PRO A 217 0.99 0.29 -14.55
C PRO A 217 0.87 -0.80 -13.48
N GLU A 218 -0.01 -1.79 -13.68
CA GLU A 218 -0.21 -2.91 -12.75
C GLU A 218 1.10 -3.63 -12.40
N MET A 219 1.93 -3.89 -13.41
CA MET A 219 3.24 -4.54 -13.23
C MET A 219 4.24 -3.71 -12.42
N ALA A 220 4.07 -2.39 -12.33
CA ALA A 220 4.85 -1.54 -11.43
C ALA A 220 4.25 -1.49 -10.02
N ALA A 221 2.96 -1.81 -9.89
CA ALA A 221 2.22 -1.81 -8.63
C ALA A 221 2.29 -3.13 -7.86
N HIS A 222 2.54 -4.24 -8.54
CA HIS A 222 2.74 -5.52 -7.87
C HIS A 222 4.15 -5.61 -7.29
N LEU A 223 4.26 -6.16 -6.09
CA LEU A 223 5.52 -6.39 -5.38
C LEU A 223 5.68 -7.88 -5.09
N GLU A 224 6.82 -8.46 -5.45
CA GLU A 224 7.12 -9.86 -5.16
C GLU A 224 7.09 -10.12 -3.65
N GLY A 225 6.53 -11.26 -3.26
CA GLY A 225 6.32 -11.64 -1.86
C GLY A 225 5.06 -11.03 -1.22
N ALA A 226 4.46 -9.97 -1.79
CA ALA A 226 3.25 -9.35 -1.25
C ALA A 226 1.95 -10.04 -1.72
N LEU A 227 0.84 -9.81 -0.99
CA LEU A 227 -0.50 -10.11 -1.47
C LEU A 227 -0.89 -9.07 -2.53
N ASN A 228 -0.79 -9.44 -3.80
CA ASN A 228 -1.13 -8.57 -4.93
C ASN A 228 -2.58 -8.77 -5.35
N ILE A 229 -3.35 -7.68 -5.37
CA ILE A 229 -4.77 -7.67 -5.74
C ILE A 229 -4.97 -6.61 -6.84
N SER A 230 -5.64 -6.99 -7.92
CA SER A 230 -5.99 -6.09 -9.02
C SER A 230 -7.50 -5.88 -9.08
N PHE A 231 -7.91 -4.64 -9.30
CA PHE A 231 -9.32 -4.26 -9.47
C PHE A 231 -9.54 -3.65 -10.85
N ASP A 232 -10.58 -4.09 -11.54
CA ASP A 232 -10.96 -3.54 -12.84
C ASP A 232 -11.64 -2.16 -12.68
N GLY A 233 -11.28 -1.22 -13.55
CA GLY A 233 -11.96 0.09 -13.63
C GLY A 233 -11.68 1.05 -12.48
N VAL A 234 -10.65 0.80 -11.66
CA VAL A 234 -10.30 1.66 -10.53
C VAL A 234 -9.39 2.81 -10.98
N TYR A 235 -9.77 4.02 -10.62
CA TYR A 235 -9.04 5.25 -10.86
C TYR A 235 -7.99 5.51 -9.78
N HIS A 236 -6.86 6.08 -10.20
CA HIS A 236 -5.70 6.29 -9.33
C HIS A 236 -6.00 7.17 -8.10
N SER A 237 -6.61 8.35 -8.30
CA SER A 237 -6.61 9.41 -7.29
C SER A 237 -8.00 9.62 -6.66
N PRO A 238 -8.10 9.97 -5.36
CA PRO A 238 -9.36 10.43 -4.79
C PRO A 238 -9.88 11.73 -5.42
N VAL A 239 -8.99 12.55 -6.01
CA VAL A 239 -9.36 13.84 -6.60
C VAL A 239 -9.93 13.61 -7.98
N GLY A 240 -11.20 14.00 -8.17
CA GLY A 240 -11.92 13.78 -9.43
C GLY A 240 -12.46 12.37 -9.61
N ALA A 241 -12.43 11.55 -8.55
CA ALA A 241 -13.15 10.28 -8.47
C ALA A 241 -14.62 10.49 -8.12
N ASP A 242 -15.45 9.54 -8.55
CA ASP A 242 -16.86 9.43 -8.18
C ASP A 242 -17.22 7.95 -8.03
N ASP A 243 -18.25 7.63 -7.25
CA ASP A 243 -18.50 6.24 -6.84
C ASP A 243 -19.18 5.38 -7.93
N GLU A 244 -19.60 5.98 -9.05
CA GLU A 244 -20.38 5.31 -10.10
C GLU A 244 -19.56 5.09 -11.39
N GLN A 245 -18.98 6.17 -11.93
CA GLN A 245 -18.31 6.19 -13.23
C GLN A 245 -16.79 6.12 -13.12
N ARG A 246 -16.23 6.60 -12.01
CA ARG A 246 -14.79 6.67 -11.79
C ARG A 246 -14.40 6.31 -10.35
N PRO A 247 -14.71 5.08 -9.90
CA PRO A 247 -14.41 4.68 -8.54
C PRO A 247 -12.90 4.65 -8.34
N TRP A 248 -12.43 5.13 -7.19
CA TRP A 248 -11.02 5.01 -6.80
C TRP A 248 -10.89 3.96 -5.69
N TYR A 249 -9.66 3.68 -5.24
CA TYR A 249 -9.39 2.66 -4.22
C TYR A 249 -10.23 2.81 -2.93
N GLY A 250 -10.54 4.04 -2.52
CA GLY A 250 -11.37 4.34 -1.35
C GLY A 250 -12.85 4.53 -1.63
N SER A 251 -13.32 4.33 -2.88
CA SER A 251 -14.76 4.33 -3.18
C SER A 251 -15.45 3.14 -2.51
N PRO A 252 -16.70 3.28 -2.01
CA PRO A 252 -17.35 2.25 -1.19
C PRO A 252 -17.38 0.85 -1.81
N ALA A 253 -17.60 0.76 -3.13
CA ALA A 253 -17.63 -0.52 -3.84
C ALA A 253 -16.25 -1.21 -3.91
N ILE A 254 -15.17 -0.44 -3.91
CA ILE A 254 -13.78 -0.95 -3.97
C ILE A 254 -13.25 -1.20 -2.56
N LEU A 255 -13.48 -0.26 -1.64
CA LEU A 255 -13.06 -0.35 -0.24
C LEU A 255 -13.54 -1.65 0.44
N LYS A 256 -14.80 -2.04 0.23
CA LYS A 256 -15.37 -3.29 0.76
C LYS A 256 -14.60 -4.54 0.31
N GLN A 257 -13.91 -4.48 -0.83
CA GLN A 257 -13.19 -5.63 -1.37
C GLN A 257 -11.84 -5.85 -0.69
N TRP A 258 -11.21 -4.83 -0.09
CA TRP A 258 -9.87 -4.96 0.50
C TRP A 258 -9.78 -4.62 1.98
N VAL A 259 -10.74 -3.89 2.55
CA VAL A 259 -10.68 -3.40 3.94
C VAL A 259 -10.52 -4.51 4.98
N HIS A 260 -10.99 -5.72 4.70
CA HIS A 260 -10.83 -6.85 5.59
C HIS A 260 -9.35 -7.24 5.83
N HIS A 261 -8.45 -6.97 4.88
CA HIS A 261 -7.00 -7.14 5.07
C HIS A 261 -6.38 -6.09 5.99
N LEU A 262 -6.99 -4.91 6.08
CA LEU A 262 -6.57 -3.88 7.02
C LEU A 262 -6.96 -4.22 8.45
N LEU A 263 -8.16 -4.82 8.62
CA LEU A 263 -8.76 -5.13 9.92
C LEU A 263 -8.26 -6.43 10.54
N SER A 264 -7.64 -7.31 9.76
CA SER A 264 -7.11 -8.61 10.22
C SER A 264 -5.82 -8.49 11.03
#